data_AF-A0A830DPA6-F1
#
_entry.id   AF-A0A830DPA6-F1
#
_cell.length_a   1.000
_cell.length_b   1.000
_cell.length_c   1.000
_cell.angle_alpha   90.00
_cell.angle_beta   90.00
_cell.angle_gamma   90.00
#
_symmetry.space_group_name_H-M   'P 1'
#
loop_
_entity.id
_entity.type
_entity.pdbx_description
1 polymer ?
#
loop_
_entity_poly.entity_id
_entity_poly.type
_entity_poly.pdbx_seq_one_letter_code
_entity_poly.pdbx_strand_id
1 'polypeptide(L)'
;MAAVSLTCIGFGTLSADNQAKAETLEKVSGIVRKQLALSEETQLTPQTKFSELGADSLDTVEIVMGLEEAFDISVEEENSENITTIQEAADLIDKLVDKKC
;
A
#
# COMPACT_ATOMS: atom_id res chain seq x y z
N MET A 1 -27.75 26.90 2.93
CA MET A 1 -26.50 26.95 2.16
C MET A 1 -25.42 26.28 2.99
N ALA A 2 -24.82 25.24 2.41
CA ALA A 2 -23.64 24.47 2.84
C ALA A 2 -23.64 23.88 4.27
N ALA A 3 -24.26 22.71 4.40
CA ALA A 3 -23.78 21.70 5.34
C ALA A 3 -22.57 21.02 4.67
N VAL A 4 -21.35 21.35 5.11
CA VAL A 4 -20.16 20.58 4.76
C VAL A 4 -20.14 19.38 5.69
N SER A 5 -20.49 18.20 5.17
CA SER A 5 -20.32 16.94 5.88
C SER A 5 -18.85 16.79 6.26
N LEU A 6 -18.56 16.94 7.55
CA LEU A 6 -17.40 16.35 8.19
C LEU A 6 -17.53 14.83 8.04
N THR A 7 -16.97 14.25 6.98
CA THR A 7 -16.57 12.85 7.03
C THR A 7 -15.30 12.82 7.87
N CYS A 8 -15.46 12.41 9.12
CA CYS A 8 -14.39 12.17 10.07
C CYS A 8 -13.38 11.19 9.47
N ILE A 9 -12.30 11.70 8.86
CA ILE A 9 -11.07 10.94 8.68
C ILE A 9 -10.42 10.89 10.06
N GLY A 10 -10.90 9.97 10.90
CA GLY A 10 -10.27 9.59 12.14
C GLY A 10 -8.99 8.82 11.81
N PHE A 11 -7.93 9.55 11.47
CA PHE A 11 -6.58 9.01 11.40
C PHE A 11 -6.11 8.77 12.85
N GLY A 12 -6.54 7.64 13.40
CA GLY A 12 -6.19 7.21 14.75
C GLY A 12 -4.71 6.84 14.83
N THR A 13 -3.98 7.61 15.64
CA THR A 13 -2.75 7.23 16.36
C THR A 13 -1.73 6.40 15.58
N LEU A 14 -0.80 7.10 14.94
CA LEU A 14 0.47 6.58 14.46
C LEU A 14 1.35 6.17 15.66
N SER A 15 1.48 4.87 15.91
CA SER A 15 2.46 4.33 16.85
C SER A 15 3.85 4.35 16.20
N ALA A 16 4.82 4.88 16.93
CA ALA A 16 6.18 5.09 16.50
C ALA A 16 7.00 3.79 16.51
N ASP A 17 6.92 2.99 15.45
CA ASP A 17 7.89 1.92 15.16
C ASP A 17 8.05 1.81 13.63
N ASN A 18 9.15 2.37 13.10
CA ASN A 18 9.67 2.20 11.73
C ASN A 18 8.63 2.06 10.61
N GLN A 19 7.85 3.11 10.37
CA GLN A 19 6.81 3.14 9.34
C GLN A 19 7.30 3.81 8.06
N ALA A 20 6.97 3.24 6.91
CA ALA A 20 7.16 3.86 5.60
C ALA A 20 6.61 5.29 5.55
N LYS A 21 7.25 6.13 4.74
CA LYS A 21 6.85 7.50 4.42
C LYS A 21 5.37 7.49 4.02
N ALA A 22 4.61 8.45 4.55
CA ALA A 22 3.18 8.56 4.27
C ALA A 22 2.89 8.64 2.76
N GLU A 23 3.75 9.31 1.99
CA GLU A 23 3.65 9.37 0.53
C GLU A 23 3.79 7.99 -0.14
N THR A 24 4.66 7.13 0.38
CA THR A 24 4.83 5.75 -0.11
C THR A 24 3.59 4.92 0.17
N LEU A 25 3.05 5.01 1.39
CA LEU A 25 1.79 4.34 1.76
C LEU A 25 0.61 4.76 0.87
N GLU A 26 0.48 6.06 0.59
CA GLU A 26 -0.56 6.57 -0.30
C GLU A 26 -0.41 6.03 -1.73
N LYS A 27 0.82 6.04 -2.27
CA LYS A 27 1.12 5.49 -3.61
C LYS A 27 0.84 3.98 -3.69
N VAL A 28 1.31 3.20 -2.71
CA VAL A 28 1.06 1.76 -2.62
C VAL A 28 -0.45 1.50 -2.60
N SER A 29 -1.18 2.21 -1.75
CA SER A 29 -2.65 2.08 -1.64
C SER A 29 -3.34 2.42 -2.97
N GLY A 30 -2.86 3.44 -3.69
CA GLY A 30 -3.37 3.82 -5.01
C GLY A 30 -3.16 2.73 -6.06
N ILE A 31 -1.98 2.09 -6.07
CA ILE A 31 -1.65 0.99 -7.00
C ILE A 31 -2.52 -0.22 -6.70
N VAL A 32 -2.64 -0.61 -5.43
CA VAL A 32 -3.50 -1.73 -5.00
C VAL A 32 -4.95 -1.49 -5.39
N ARG A 33 -5.47 -0.27 -5.14
CA ARG A 33 -6.83 0.12 -5.53
C ARG A 33 -7.05 -0.03 -7.04
N LYS A 34 -6.08 0.40 -7.84
CA LYS A 34 -6.14 0.32 -9.30
C LYS A 34 -6.12 -1.12 -9.81
N GLN A 35 -5.20 -1.96 -9.31
CA GLN A 35 -5.05 -3.34 -9.76
C GLN A 35 -6.24 -4.20 -9.37
N LEU A 36 -6.73 -4.06 -8.14
CA LEU A 36 -7.89 -4.80 -7.64
C LEU A 36 -9.24 -4.15 -8.01
N ALA A 37 -9.24 -3.09 -8.83
CA ALA A 37 -10.42 -2.33 -9.23
C ALA A 37 -11.35 -1.95 -8.06
N LEU A 38 -10.77 -1.57 -6.92
CA LEU A 38 -11.51 -1.27 -5.70
C LEU A 38 -12.17 0.11 -5.77
N SER A 39 -13.42 0.20 -5.31
CA SER A 39 -14.16 1.46 -5.22
C SER A 39 -13.50 2.44 -4.25
N GLU A 40 -13.51 3.75 -4.52
CA GLU A 40 -12.96 4.79 -3.63
C GLU A 40 -13.48 4.71 -2.17
N GLU A 41 -14.67 4.14 -1.96
CA GLU A 41 -15.25 3.91 -0.63
C GLU A 41 -14.57 2.78 0.16
N THR A 42 -13.82 1.89 -0.52
CA THR A 42 -13.04 0.84 0.12
C THR A 42 -11.94 1.48 0.96
N GLN A 43 -12.06 1.32 2.27
CA GLN A 43 -11.08 1.81 3.22
C GLN A 43 -9.85 0.91 3.19
N LEU A 44 -8.72 1.51 2.81
CA LEU A 44 -7.41 0.89 2.88
C LEU A 44 -6.68 1.44 4.10
N THR A 45 -6.25 0.54 4.97
CA THR A 45 -5.43 0.88 6.15
C THR A 45 -4.07 0.22 6.02
N PRO A 46 -3.03 0.69 6.71
CA PRO A 46 -1.73 0.04 6.64
C PRO A 46 -1.77 -1.43 7.10
N GLN A 47 -2.69 -1.78 7.99
CA GLN A 47 -2.91 -3.14 8.49
C GLN A 47 -3.79 -4.00 7.57
N THR A 48 -4.40 -3.41 6.54
CA THR A 48 -5.23 -4.14 5.58
C THR A 48 -4.39 -5.16 4.83
N LYS A 49 -4.87 -6.40 4.78
CA LYS A 49 -4.22 -7.48 4.05
C LYS A 49 -4.68 -7.53 2.60
N PHE A 50 -3.78 -7.88 1.68
CA PHE A 50 -4.16 -8.05 0.28
C PHE A 50 -5.21 -9.15 0.08
N SER A 51 -5.11 -10.24 0.84
CA SER A 51 -6.11 -11.31 0.82
C SER A 51 -7.49 -10.88 1.33
N GLU A 52 -7.58 -9.88 2.21
CA GLU A 52 -8.87 -9.31 2.65
C GLU A 52 -9.53 -8.46 1.57
N LEU A 53 -8.73 -7.93 0.64
CA LEU A 53 -9.19 -7.20 -0.55
C LEU A 53 -9.58 -8.13 -1.69
N GLY A 54 -9.44 -9.44 -1.51
CA GLY A 54 -9.71 -10.44 -2.53
C GLY A 54 -8.56 -10.64 -3.52
N ALA A 55 -7.37 -10.13 -3.24
CA ALA A 55 -6.19 -10.39 -4.06
C ALA A 55 -5.85 -11.88 -4.01
N ASP A 56 -5.72 -12.50 -5.17
CA ASP A 56 -5.18 -13.84 -5.32
C ASP A 56 -3.65 -13.83 -5.55
N SER A 57 -3.08 -15.01 -5.81
CA SER A 57 -1.65 -15.16 -6.09
C SER A 57 -1.21 -14.42 -7.35
N LEU A 58 -2.07 -14.29 -8.36
CA LEU A 58 -1.78 -13.58 -9.61
C LEU A 58 -1.87 -12.07 -9.38
N ASP A 59 -2.92 -11.62 -8.68
CA ASP A 59 -3.09 -10.20 -8.33
C ASP A 59 -1.88 -9.67 -7.53
N THR A 60 -1.34 -10.49 -6.63
CA THR A 60 -0.15 -10.14 -5.85
C THR A 60 1.06 -9.89 -6.76
N VAL A 61 1.26 -10.71 -7.79
CA VAL A 61 2.31 -10.52 -8.80
C VAL A 61 2.08 -9.22 -9.58
N GLU A 62 0.85 -8.94 -10.01
CA GLU A 62 0.51 -7.70 -10.75
C GLU A 62 0.66 -6.44 -9.90
N ILE A 63 0.35 -6.51 -8.60
CA ILE A 63 0.58 -5.43 -7.63
C ILE A 63 2.07 -5.18 -7.48
N VAL A 64 2.88 -6.22 -7.25
CA VAL A 64 4.33 -6.11 -7.08
C VAL A 64 4.98 -5.53 -8.33
N MET A 65 4.63 -6.01 -9.52
CA MET A 65 5.12 -5.44 -10.78
C MET A 65 4.75 -3.96 -10.93
N GLY A 66 3.52 -3.59 -10.56
CA GLY A 66 3.08 -2.18 -10.57
C GLY A 66 3.86 -1.30 -9.59
N LEU A 67 4.24 -1.85 -8.44
CA LEU A 67 5.09 -1.16 -7.45
C LEU A 67 6.53 -1.01 -7.96
N GLU A 68 7.11 -2.05 -8.55
CA GLU A 68 8.44 -2.01 -9.16
C GLU A 68 8.54 -0.91 -10.23
N GLU A 69 7.56 -0.85 -11.13
CA GLU A 69 7.50 0.18 -12.19
C GLU A 69 7.28 1.58 -11.60
N ALA A 70 6.38 1.73 -10.63
CA ALA A 70 6.04 3.05 -10.07
C ALA A 70 7.17 3.68 -9.26
N PHE A 71 7.97 2.86 -8.58
CA PHE A 71 9.09 3.32 -7.76
C PHE A 71 10.47 3.12 -8.42
N ASP A 72 10.49 2.53 -9.62
CA ASP A 72 11.70 2.17 -10.36
C ASP A 72 12.66 1.33 -9.48
N ILE A 73 12.12 0.28 -8.84
CA ILE A 73 12.88 -0.64 -7.98
C ILE A 73 12.77 -2.08 -8.49
N SER A 74 13.54 -2.99 -7.88
CA SER A 74 13.36 -4.43 -8.08
C SER A 74 13.12 -5.10 -6.73
N VAL A 75 12.03 -5.83 -6.63
CA VAL A 75 11.61 -6.59 -5.46
C VAL A 75 11.93 -8.06 -5.73
N GLU A 76 12.77 -8.67 -4.89
CA GLU A 76 13.04 -10.10 -5.02
C GLU A 76 11.80 -10.92 -4.65
N GLU A 77 11.59 -12.04 -5.34
CA GLU A 77 10.43 -12.93 -5.17
C GLU A 77 10.25 -13.35 -3.69
N GLU A 78 11.34 -13.75 -3.02
CA GLU A 78 11.39 -14.02 -1.57
C GLU A 78 10.78 -12.89 -0.74
N ASN A 79 11.11 -11.64 -1.04
CA ASN A 79 10.61 -10.52 -0.27
C ASN A 79 9.13 -10.29 -0.55
N SER A 80 8.70 -10.47 -1.81
CA SER A 80 7.30 -10.31 -2.23
C SER A 80 6.36 -11.35 -1.60
N GLU A 81 6.80 -12.60 -1.45
CA GLU A 81 6.01 -13.68 -0.82
C GLU A 81 5.71 -13.41 0.65
N ASN A 82 6.57 -12.63 1.31
CA ASN A 82 6.41 -12.26 2.73
C ASN A 82 5.52 -11.02 2.92
N ILE A 83 5.10 -10.33 1.85
CA ILE A 83 4.25 -9.14 1.95
C ILE A 83 2.80 -9.58 2.06
N THR A 84 2.18 -9.32 3.21
CA THR A 84 0.77 -9.64 3.44
C THR A 84 -0.10 -8.41 3.60
N THR A 85 0.49 -7.27 3.99
CA THR A 85 -0.19 -6.02 4.30
C THR A 85 0.33 -4.83 3.48
N ILE A 86 -0.49 -3.78 3.40
CA ILE A 86 -0.12 -2.51 2.79
C ILE A 86 1.12 -1.89 3.46
N GLN A 87 1.21 -1.98 4.80
CA GLN A 87 2.35 -1.46 5.54
C GLN A 87 3.65 -2.17 5.18
N GLU A 88 3.64 -3.51 5.19
CA GLU A 88 4.82 -4.31 4.84
C GLU A 88 5.32 -4.00 3.42
N ALA A 89 4.38 -3.82 2.49
CA ALA A 89 4.71 -3.43 1.13
C ALA A 89 5.43 -2.09 1.13
N ALA A 90 4.80 -1.05 1.72
CA ALA A 90 5.37 0.28 1.76
C ALA A 90 6.75 0.33 2.46
N ASP A 91 6.93 -0.42 3.55
CA ASP A 91 8.20 -0.50 4.27
C ASP A 91 9.31 -1.11 3.40
N LEU A 92 8.97 -2.14 2.62
CA LEU A 92 9.90 -2.75 1.69
C LEU A 92 10.26 -1.78 0.57
N ILE A 93 9.27 -1.10 -0.01
CA ILE A 93 9.49 -0.11 -1.08
C ILE A 93 10.45 0.97 -0.58
N ASP A 94 10.21 1.56 0.59
CA ASP A 94 11.07 2.61 1.12
C ASP A 94 12.50 2.13 1.34
N LYS A 95 12.69 0.92 1.88
CA LYS A 95 14.02 0.33 2.03
C LYS A 95 14.74 0.17 0.70
N LEU A 96 14.04 -0.24 -0.35
CA LEU A 96 14.61 -0.45 -1.69
C LEU A 96 14.91 0.88 -2.39
N VAL A 97 14.02 1.86 -2.26
CA VAL A 97 14.22 3.23 -2.77
C VAL A 97 15.42 3.87 -2.10
N ASP A 98 15.53 3.79 -0.77
CA ASP A 98 16.66 4.35 -0.02
C ASP A 98 17.98 3.62 -0.34
N LYS A 99 17.95 2.33 -0.69
CA LYS A 99 19.12 1.53 -1.09
C LYS A 99 19.58 1.79 -2.54
N LYS A 100 18.68 2.30 -3.40
CA LYS A 100 19.00 2.66 -4.79
C LYS A 100 19.79 3.97 -4.89
N CYS A 101 19.67 4.85 -3.90
CA CYS A 101 20.45 6.10 -3.78
C CYS A 101 21.86 5.86 -3.23
#